data_AF-A0A377GNQ8-F1
#
_entry.id   AF-A0A377GNQ8-F1
#
_cell.length_a   1.000
_cell.length_b   1.000
_cell.length_c   1.000
_cell.angle_alpha   90.00
_cell.angle_beta   90.00
_cell.angle_gamma   90.00
#
_symmetry.space_group_name_H-M   'P 1'
#
loop_
_entity.id
_entity.type
_entity.pdbx_description
1 polymer ?
#
loop_
_entity_poly.entity_id
_entity_poly.type
_entity_poly.pdbx_seq_one_letter_code
_entity_poly.pdbx_strand_id
1 'polypeptide(L)'
;MKIGDKIRITRKINKITINDLANFLGISAPTLRKIESNELFINYDLIKRLLENPVFTKDHKEIEEYYYNQELSKKVLVQVKSERIYIIIPKDIAIGFNLNENNEIYCTYLTNKIILQHEENDDYIFEKRKIIKDRYSFIFFIGQKLKNLQGREVRLTLNLRKKILMITY
;
A
#
# COMPACT_ATOMS: atom_id res chain seq x y z
N MET A 1 -1.75 19.03 2.62
CA MET A 1 -0.34 18.67 2.90
C MET A 1 -0.24 17.15 2.90
N LYS A 2 0.82 16.55 2.35
CA LYS A 2 1.05 15.09 2.38
C LYS A 2 2.09 14.73 3.44
N ILE A 3 2.24 13.43 3.73
CA ILE A 3 3.18 12.97 4.76
C ILE A 3 4.62 13.38 4.49
N GLY A 4 5.08 13.31 3.23
CA GLY A 4 6.43 13.72 2.85
C GLY A 4 6.68 15.20 3.13
N ASP A 5 5.67 16.05 2.89
CA ASP A 5 5.76 17.48 3.19
C ASP A 5 5.88 17.72 4.70
N LYS A 6 5.06 17.05 5.51
CA LYS A 6 5.10 17.16 6.96
C LYS A 6 6.46 16.72 7.50
N ILE A 7 6.99 15.58 7.04
CA ILE A 7 8.31 15.08 7.43
C ILE A 7 9.39 16.13 7.13
N ARG A 8 9.39 16.65 5.89
CA ARG A 8 10.35 17.65 5.43
C ARG A 8 10.27 18.94 6.24
N ILE A 9 9.07 19.44 6.52
CA ILE A 9 8.84 20.68 7.27
C ILE A 9 9.33 20.51 8.70
N THR A 10 8.90 19.44 9.39
CA THR A 10 9.33 19.15 10.77
C THR A 10 10.85 18.99 10.85
N ARG A 11 11.46 18.28 9.89
CA ARG A 11 12.93 18.14 9.81
C ARG A 11 13.63 19.51 9.68
N LYS A 12 13.16 20.36 8.76
CA LYS A 12 13.76 21.68 8.50
C LYS A 12 13.62 22.64 9.68
N ILE A 13 12.44 22.71 10.31
CA ILE A 13 12.20 23.57 11.48
C ILE A 13 13.14 23.21 12.63
N ASN A 14 13.39 21.91 12.82
CA ASN A 14 14.27 21.41 13.88
C ASN A 14 15.74 21.28 13.45
N LYS A 15 16.12 21.84 12.29
CA LYS A 15 17.51 21.88 11.75
C LYS A 15 18.17 20.50 11.63
N ILE A 16 17.38 19.43 11.45
CA ILE A 16 17.91 18.09 11.22
C ILE A 16 18.36 17.98 9.75
N THR A 17 19.57 17.51 9.48
CA THR A 17 20.00 17.32 8.09
C THR A 17 19.31 16.11 7.46
N ILE A 18 19.23 16.08 6.13
CA ILE A 18 18.69 14.92 5.42
C ILE A 18 19.47 13.64 5.75
N ASN A 19 20.78 13.75 5.98
CA ASN A 19 21.65 12.62 6.29
C ASN A 19 21.38 12.10 7.70
N ASP A 20 21.23 12.99 8.69
CA ASP A 20 20.98 12.60 10.08
C ASP A 20 19.66 11.84 10.20
N LEU A 21 18.58 12.37 9.59
CA LEU A 21 17.29 11.69 9.62
C LEU A 21 17.32 10.37 8.85
N ALA A 22 17.98 10.33 7.68
CA ALA A 22 18.08 9.10 6.89
C ALA A 22 18.85 8.00 7.65
N ASN A 23 19.97 8.37 8.28
CA ASN A 23 20.77 7.48 9.12
C ASN A 23 19.94 6.95 10.30
N PHE A 24 19.22 7.83 10.99
CA PHE A 24 18.34 7.45 12.10
C PHE A 24 17.26 6.44 11.66
N LEU A 25 16.67 6.66 10.48
CA LEU A 25 15.64 5.77 9.92
C LEU A 25 16.22 4.46 9.34
N GLY A 26 17.54 4.36 9.18
CA GLY A 26 18.21 3.22 8.56
C GLY A 26 17.98 3.12 7.05
N ILE A 27 17.85 4.26 6.37
CA ILE A 27 17.65 4.35 4.91
C ILE A 27 18.67 5.29 4.27
N SER A 28 18.80 5.23 2.94
CA SER A 28 19.67 6.17 2.22
C SER A 28 19.06 7.59 2.17
N ALA A 29 19.91 8.62 2.17
CA ALA A 29 19.46 10.00 1.98
C ALA A 29 18.68 10.21 0.66
N PRO A 30 19.06 9.60 -0.49
CA PRO A 30 18.22 9.61 -1.70
C PRO A 30 16.82 9.02 -1.49
N THR A 31 16.70 7.93 -0.72
CA THR A 31 15.39 7.34 -0.38
C THR A 31 14.55 8.32 0.42
N LEU A 32 15.13 8.95 1.45
CA LEU A 32 14.42 9.94 2.25
C LEU A 32 13.98 11.16 1.42
N ARG A 33 14.80 11.62 0.48
CA ARG A 33 14.43 12.72 -0.43
C ARG A 33 13.18 12.39 -1.25
N LYS A 34 13.10 11.17 -1.80
CA LYS A 34 11.91 10.71 -2.55
C LYS A 34 10.67 10.61 -1.66
N ILE A 35 10.83 10.24 -0.40
CA ILE A 35 9.73 10.26 0.58
C ILE A 35 9.29 11.70 0.84
N GLU A 36 10.22 12.61 1.10
CA GLU A 36 9.95 14.03 1.36
C GLU A 36 9.36 14.78 0.15
N SER A 37 9.59 14.29 -1.07
CA SER A 37 8.93 14.80 -2.29
C SER A 37 7.63 14.08 -2.63
N ASN A 38 7.20 13.10 -1.83
CA ASN A 38 6.03 12.25 -2.06
C ASN A 38 6.11 11.40 -3.34
N GLU A 39 7.32 11.13 -3.85
CA GLU A 39 7.58 10.23 -4.98
C GLU A 39 7.63 8.76 -4.56
N LEU A 40 7.88 8.50 -3.27
CA LEU A 40 7.99 7.15 -2.72
C LEU A 40 7.04 6.99 -1.52
N PHE A 41 6.24 5.92 -1.57
CA PHE A 41 5.40 5.50 -0.45
C PHE A 41 6.27 5.19 0.79
N ILE A 42 5.88 5.74 1.93
CA ILE A 42 6.47 5.42 3.23
C ILE A 42 5.63 4.34 3.92
N ASN A 43 6.25 3.22 4.27
CA ASN A 43 5.59 2.12 4.96
C ASN A 43 5.46 2.39 6.47
N TYR A 44 4.60 1.63 7.15
CA TYR A 44 4.31 1.87 8.55
C TYR A 44 5.51 1.61 9.48
N ASP A 45 6.40 0.67 9.16
CA ASP A 45 7.58 0.42 9.99
C ASP A 45 8.52 1.61 10.02
N LEU A 46 8.67 2.29 8.88
CA LEU A 46 9.45 3.52 8.80
C LEU A 46 8.76 4.66 9.55
N ILE A 47 7.42 4.70 9.58
CA ILE A 47 6.65 5.62 10.43
C ILE A 47 6.90 5.34 11.91
N LYS A 48 6.84 4.09 12.35
CA LYS A 48 7.15 3.73 13.75
C LYS A 48 8.53 4.22 14.15
N ARG A 49 9.56 3.93 13.33
CA ARG A 49 10.92 4.43 13.56
C ARG A 49 10.96 5.96 13.59
N LEU A 50 10.32 6.62 12.64
CA LEU A 50 10.26 8.09 12.62
C LEU A 50 9.69 8.65 13.92
N LEU A 51 8.66 8.02 14.48
CA LEU A 51 7.99 8.44 15.72
C LEU A 51 8.80 8.17 16.99
N GLU A 52 9.82 7.31 16.93
CA GLU A 52 10.82 7.15 17.99
C GLU A 52 11.78 8.35 18.08
N ASN A 53 11.85 9.18 17.03
CA ASN A 53 12.62 10.42 17.08
C ASN A 53 11.88 11.48 17.91
N PRO A 54 12.48 12.04 18.98
CA PRO A 54 11.82 12.99 19.88
C PRO A 54 11.22 14.23 19.20
N VAL A 55 11.77 14.62 18.05
CA VAL A 55 11.26 15.74 17.26
C VAL A 55 9.92 15.42 16.62
N PHE A 56 9.71 14.19 16.19
CA PHE A 56 8.49 13.74 15.51
C PHE A 56 7.46 13.17 16.48
N THR A 57 7.88 12.69 17.67
CA THR A 57 6.97 12.18 18.70
C THR A 57 5.90 13.20 19.12
N LYS A 58 6.25 14.50 19.14
CA LYS A 58 5.30 15.58 19.47
C LYS A 58 4.16 15.69 18.46
N ASP A 59 4.42 15.32 17.22
CA ASP A 59 3.47 15.39 16.10
C ASP A 59 2.85 14.02 15.76
N HIS A 60 2.95 13.04 16.66
CA HIS A 60 2.60 11.63 16.40
C HIS A 60 1.25 11.45 15.72
N LYS A 61 0.18 11.99 16.31
CA LYS A 61 -1.19 11.86 15.79
C LYS A 61 -1.31 12.43 14.38
N GLU A 62 -0.63 13.55 14.11
CA GLU A 62 -0.68 14.20 12.80
C GLU A 62 0.07 13.38 11.75
N ILE A 63 1.24 12.83 12.09
CA ILE A 63 2.05 11.99 11.21
C ILE A 63 1.31 10.69 10.86
N GLU A 64 0.69 10.04 11.86
CA GLU A 64 -0.14 8.86 11.63
C GLU A 64 -1.34 9.18 10.74
N GLU A 65 -2.01 10.31 10.98
CA GLU A 65 -3.14 10.75 10.16
C GLU A 65 -2.71 10.94 8.70
N TYR A 66 -1.59 11.63 8.45
CA TYR A 66 -1.04 11.75 7.10
C TYR A 66 -0.61 10.42 6.50
N TYR A 67 -0.14 9.46 7.31
CA TYR A 67 0.21 8.12 6.82
C TYR A 67 -1.02 7.39 6.28
N TYR A 68 -2.11 7.38 7.06
CA TYR A 68 -3.36 6.72 6.66
C TYR A 68 -4.07 7.41 5.50
N ASN A 69 -3.82 8.70 5.29
CA ASN A 69 -4.36 9.49 4.18
C ASN A 69 -3.50 9.43 2.90
N GLN A 70 -2.43 8.62 2.87
CA GLN A 70 -1.68 8.38 1.63
C GLN A 70 -2.55 7.67 0.60
N GLU A 71 -2.74 8.31 -0.55
CA GLU A 71 -3.47 7.74 -1.68
C GLU A 71 -2.62 6.70 -2.42
N LEU A 72 -3.04 5.44 -2.34
CA LEU A 72 -2.43 4.34 -3.08
C LEU A 72 -3.41 3.83 -4.13
N SER A 73 -3.37 4.46 -5.31
CA SER A 73 -4.18 4.07 -6.46
C SER A 73 -3.33 3.88 -7.70
N LYS A 74 -3.48 2.73 -8.37
CA LYS A 74 -2.73 2.39 -9.59
C LYS A 74 -3.60 1.66 -10.59
N LYS A 75 -3.40 1.99 -11.86
CA LYS A 75 -3.94 1.24 -12.99
C LYS A 75 -2.99 0.10 -13.34
N VAL A 76 -3.55 -1.09 -13.58
CA VAL A 76 -2.80 -2.27 -13.97
C VAL A 76 -3.56 -3.04 -15.05
N LEU A 77 -2.82 -3.70 -15.93
CA LEU A 77 -3.40 -4.59 -16.92
C LEU A 77 -3.71 -5.95 -16.29
N VAL A 78 -4.92 -6.46 -16.53
CA VAL A 78 -5.27 -7.84 -16.19
C VAL A 78 -4.55 -8.78 -17.14
N GLN A 79 -3.75 -9.68 -16.58
CA GLN A 79 -2.91 -10.61 -17.32
C GLN A 79 -3.53 -11.99 -17.40
N VAL A 80 -3.15 -12.74 -18.44
CA VAL A 80 -3.58 -14.11 -18.65
C VAL A 80 -2.38 -15.01 -18.91
N LYS A 81 -2.30 -16.12 -18.17
CA LYS A 81 -1.26 -17.15 -18.33
C LYS A 81 -1.87 -18.52 -18.11
N SER A 82 -1.71 -19.41 -19.08
CA SER A 82 -2.25 -20.79 -19.03
C SER A 82 -3.73 -20.82 -18.61
N GLU A 83 -4.55 -20.00 -19.27
CA GLU A 83 -6.00 -19.84 -19.01
C GLU A 83 -6.38 -19.24 -17.64
N ARG A 84 -5.39 -18.86 -16.82
CA ARG A 84 -5.61 -18.20 -15.53
C ARG A 84 -5.50 -16.70 -15.69
N ILE A 85 -6.48 -15.99 -15.15
CA ILE A 85 -6.57 -14.54 -15.18
C ILE A 85 -6.12 -14.00 -13.82
N TYR A 86 -5.18 -13.06 -13.84
CA TYR A 86 -4.58 -12.54 -12.62
C TYR A 86 -4.23 -11.07 -12.73
N ILE A 87 -4.05 -10.48 -11.55
CA ILE A 87 -3.61 -9.11 -11.35
C ILE A 87 -2.29 -9.15 -10.60
N ILE A 88 -1.31 -8.42 -11.11
CA ILE A 88 -0.07 -8.15 -10.39
C ILE A 88 -0.31 -6.94 -9.50
N ILE A 89 -0.25 -7.13 -8.18
CA ILE A 89 -0.41 -6.08 -7.20
C ILE A 89 0.91 -5.30 -7.11
N PRO A 90 0.91 -3.97 -7.37
CA PRO A 90 2.10 -3.13 -7.27
C PRO A 90 2.75 -3.19 -5.88
N LYS A 91 4.08 -3.07 -5.83
CA LYS A 91 4.87 -3.26 -4.60
C LYS A 91 4.45 -2.35 -3.44
N ASP A 92 4.19 -1.08 -3.72
CA ASP A 92 3.71 -0.11 -2.72
C ASP A 92 2.34 -0.47 -2.16
N ILE A 93 1.40 -0.88 -3.02
CA ILE A 93 0.09 -1.40 -2.60
C ILE A 93 0.26 -2.67 -1.78
N ALA A 94 1.11 -3.61 -2.21
CA ALA A 94 1.36 -4.85 -1.50
C ALA A 94 1.95 -4.63 -0.10
N ILE A 95 2.88 -3.67 0.05
CA ILE A 95 3.44 -3.28 1.35
C ILE A 95 2.37 -2.63 2.22
N GLY A 96 1.62 -1.64 1.69
CA GLY A 96 0.57 -0.96 2.45
C GLY A 96 -0.57 -1.89 2.89
N PHE A 97 -0.90 -2.87 2.04
CA PHE A 97 -1.89 -3.92 2.28
C PHE A 97 -1.31 -5.13 3.02
N ASN A 98 -0.07 -5.08 3.50
CA ASN A 98 0.56 -6.12 4.31
C ASN A 98 0.60 -7.55 3.73
N LEU A 99 0.83 -7.67 2.42
CA LEU A 99 0.88 -8.99 1.76
C LEU A 99 2.16 -9.79 2.05
N ASN A 100 3.18 -9.16 2.62
CA ASN A 100 4.41 -9.86 3.02
C ASN A 100 4.20 -10.81 4.20
N GLU A 101 3.26 -10.46 5.08
CA GLU A 101 2.98 -11.18 6.33
C GLU A 101 1.72 -12.05 6.20
N ASN A 102 0.75 -11.63 5.39
CA ASN A 102 -0.48 -12.39 5.18
C ASN A 102 -0.80 -12.58 3.69
N ASN A 103 -0.82 -13.84 3.25
CA ASN A 103 -1.11 -14.22 1.87
C ASN A 103 -2.47 -14.93 1.71
N GLU A 104 -3.23 -15.10 2.79
CA GLU A 104 -4.60 -15.59 2.75
C GLU A 104 -5.56 -14.40 2.93
N ILE A 105 -6.33 -14.12 1.89
CA ILE A 105 -7.13 -12.89 1.79
C ILE A 105 -8.58 -13.26 1.55
N TYR A 106 -9.48 -12.56 2.23
CA TYR A 106 -10.91 -12.63 1.97
C TYR A 106 -11.23 -11.77 0.76
N CYS A 107 -11.93 -12.38 -0.20
CA CYS A 107 -12.28 -11.76 -1.47
C CYS A 107 -13.78 -11.83 -1.70
N THR A 108 -14.38 -10.73 -2.11
CA THR A 108 -15.76 -10.72 -2.63
C THR A 108 -15.83 -10.06 -3.99
N TYR A 109 -16.72 -10.58 -4.84
CA TYR A 109 -16.91 -10.16 -6.22
C TYR A 109 -18.25 -9.46 -6.35
N LEU A 110 -18.21 -8.19 -6.71
CA LEU A 110 -19.37 -7.35 -6.96
C LEU A 110 -19.38 -6.96 -8.44
N THR A 111 -20.51 -6.45 -8.93
CA THR A 111 -20.77 -6.20 -10.36
C THR A 111 -19.69 -5.41 -11.10
N ASN A 112 -19.03 -4.46 -10.43
CA ASN A 112 -18.02 -3.56 -11.01
C ASN A 112 -16.74 -3.46 -10.16
N LYS A 113 -16.60 -4.28 -9.12
CA LYS A 113 -15.44 -4.24 -8.25
C LYS A 113 -15.18 -5.56 -7.55
N ILE A 114 -13.93 -5.75 -7.16
CA ILE A 114 -13.49 -6.81 -6.25
C ILE A 114 -13.00 -6.14 -4.97
N ILE A 115 -13.39 -6.67 -3.82
CA ILE A 115 -12.93 -6.20 -2.52
C ILE A 115 -12.07 -7.29 -1.90
N LEU A 116 -10.87 -6.90 -1.47
CA LEU A 116 -9.89 -7.74 -0.80
C LEU A 116 -9.62 -7.19 0.60
N GLN A 117 -9.65 -8.06 1.62
CA GLN A 117 -9.40 -7.71 3.02
C GLN A 117 -8.82 -8.87 3.83
N HIS A 118 -8.22 -8.57 4.98
CA HIS A 118 -7.55 -9.56 5.85
C HIS A 118 -8.50 -10.25 6.83
N GLU A 119 -9.62 -9.60 7.14
CA GLU A 119 -10.61 -10.06 8.11
C GLU A 119 -11.97 -10.18 7.43
N GLU A 120 -12.79 -11.14 7.86
CA GLU A 120 -14.17 -11.26 7.39
C GLU A 120 -15.08 -10.24 8.10
N ASN A 121 -16.16 -9.86 7.45
CA ASN A 121 -17.21 -9.06 8.06
C ASN A 121 -18.58 -9.47 7.51
N ASP A 122 -19.64 -8.97 8.14
CA ASP A 122 -21.02 -9.30 7.78
C ASP A 122 -21.57 -8.48 6.60
N ASP A 123 -20.78 -7.56 6.04
CA ASP A 123 -21.24 -6.67 4.97
C ASP A 123 -21.44 -7.43 3.65
N TYR A 124 -20.65 -8.48 3.42
CA TYR A 124 -20.65 -9.27 2.19
C TYR A 124 -20.36 -10.75 2.44
N ILE A 125 -20.64 -11.57 1.43
CA ILE A 125 -20.18 -12.96 1.39
C ILE A 125 -18.76 -12.97 0.81
N PHE A 126 -17.80 -13.44 1.60
CA PHE A 126 -16.41 -13.56 1.20
C PHE A 126 -16.02 -15.00 0.89
N GLU A 127 -15.13 -15.16 -0.08
CA GLU A 127 -14.40 -16.40 -0.33
C GLU A 127 -12.93 -16.20 0.00
N LYS A 128 -12.33 -17.17 0.71
CA LYS A 128 -10.91 -17.13 1.05
C LYS A 128 -10.06 -17.49 -0.17
N ARG A 129 -9.10 -16.64 -0.50
CA ARG A 129 -8.20 -16.79 -1.65
C ARG A 129 -6.75 -16.65 -1.22
N LYS A 130 -5.87 -17.42 -1.87
CA LYS A 130 -4.42 -17.26 -1.70
C LYS A 130 -3.88 -16.26 -2.71
N ILE A 131 -3.06 -15.33 -2.23
CA ILE A 131 -2.21 -14.48 -3.06
C ILE A 131 -0.85 -15.15 -3.18
N ILE A 132 -0.36 -15.30 -4.41
CA ILE A 132 0.94 -15.92 -4.66
C ILE A 132 2.02 -14.84 -4.64
N LYS A 133 3.05 -15.05 -3.82
CA LYS A 133 4.26 -14.26 -3.84
C LYS A 133 5.20 -14.84 -4.90
N ASP A 134 5.51 -14.05 -5.93
CA ASP A 134 6.56 -14.33 -6.91
C ASP A 134 7.75 -13.39 -6.64
N ARG A 135 8.97 -13.74 -7.08
CA ARG A 135 10.26 -13.15 -6.65
C ARG A 135 10.24 -11.66 -6.27
N TYR A 136 9.52 -10.83 -7.02
CA TYR A 136 9.39 -9.40 -6.77
C TYR A 136 7.95 -8.86 -6.80
N SER A 137 6.92 -9.73 -6.78
CA SER A 137 5.53 -9.34 -7.00
C SER A 137 4.53 -10.19 -6.20
N PHE A 138 3.29 -9.69 -6.12
CA PHE A 138 2.16 -10.39 -5.53
C PHE A 138 1.09 -10.57 -6.58
N ILE A 139 0.62 -11.81 -6.74
CA ILE A 139 -0.27 -12.24 -7.82
C ILE A 139 -1.60 -12.65 -7.21
N PHE A 140 -2.66 -11.93 -7.59
CA PHE A 140 -4.04 -12.26 -7.23
C PHE A 140 -4.75 -12.91 -8.41
N PHE A 141 -5.26 -14.12 -8.23
CA PHE A 141 -6.02 -14.83 -9.27
C PHE A 141 -7.51 -14.49 -9.15
N ILE A 142 -8.05 -13.88 -10.21
CA ILE A 142 -9.44 -13.40 -10.26
C ILE A 142 -10.43 -14.57 -10.40
N GLY A 143 -9.98 -15.72 -10.90
CA GLY A 143 -10.81 -16.89 -11.17
C GLY A 143 -11.60 -16.79 -12.48
N GLN A 144 -12.34 -17.85 -12.82
CA GLN A 144 -13.03 -17.96 -14.12
C GLN A 144 -14.28 -17.08 -14.24
N LYS A 145 -14.83 -16.60 -13.11
CA LYS A 145 -16.07 -15.79 -13.06
C LYS A 145 -15.93 -14.44 -13.77
N LEU A 146 -14.70 -13.94 -13.98
CA LEU A 146 -14.42 -12.64 -14.59
C LEU A 146 -13.54 -12.77 -15.84
N LYS A 147 -13.83 -13.77 -16.69
CA LYS A 147 -13.16 -13.96 -17.98
C LYS A 147 -13.22 -12.73 -18.90
N ASN A 148 -14.29 -11.96 -18.80
CA ASN A 148 -14.49 -10.71 -19.53
C ASN A 148 -13.46 -9.61 -19.22
N LEU A 149 -12.71 -9.72 -18.12
CA LEU A 149 -11.67 -8.75 -17.73
C LEU A 149 -10.31 -9.01 -18.39
N GLN A 150 -10.16 -10.11 -19.13
CA GLN A 150 -8.92 -10.42 -19.83
C GLN A 150 -8.44 -9.24 -20.70
N GLY A 151 -7.20 -8.80 -20.48
CA GLY A 151 -6.59 -7.70 -21.24
C GLY A 151 -7.15 -6.31 -20.94
N ARG A 152 -8.05 -6.16 -19.96
CA ARG A 152 -8.57 -4.85 -19.55
C ARG A 152 -7.66 -4.19 -18.51
N GLU A 153 -7.67 -2.86 -18.51
CA GLU A 153 -7.09 -2.09 -17.44
C GLU A 153 -8.06 -2.02 -16.26
N VAL A 154 -7.57 -2.30 -15.07
CA VAL A 154 -8.32 -2.19 -13.82
C VAL A 154 -7.60 -1.25 -12.87
N ARG A 155 -8.34 -0.61 -11.97
CA ARG A 155 -7.78 0.30 -10.98
C ARG A 155 -7.76 -0.35 -9.60
N LEU A 156 -6.58 -0.47 -9.03
CA LEU A 156 -6.37 -0.87 -7.65
C LEU A 156 -6.38 0.38 -6.78
N THR A 157 -7.15 0.38 -5.71
CA THR A 157 -7.20 1.46 -4.72
C THR A 157 -7.16 0.87 -3.32
N LEU A 158 -6.15 1.24 -2.54
CA LEU A 158 -5.97 0.76 -1.17
C LEU A 158 -6.40 1.83 -0.17
N ASN A 159 -7.31 1.45 0.73
CA ASN A 159 -7.59 2.20 1.95
C ASN A 159 -6.66 1.68 3.07
N LEU A 160 -5.64 2.45 3.43
CA LEU A 160 -4.65 2.05 4.43
C LEU A 160 -5.25 1.87 5.84
N ARG A 161 -6.21 2.74 6.21
CA ARG A 161 -6.84 2.72 7.54
C ARG A 161 -7.72 1.49 7.73
N LYS A 162 -8.56 1.20 6.74
CA LYS A 162 -9.47 0.05 6.76
C LYS A 162 -8.79 -1.25 6.36
N LYS A 163 -7.57 -1.19 5.80
CA LYS A 163 -6.88 -2.33 5.21
C LYS A 163 -7.76 -3.07 4.19
N ILE A 164 -8.36 -2.29 3.28
CA ILE A 164 -9.21 -2.77 2.19
C ILE A 164 -8.56 -2.40 0.86
N LEU A 165 -8.28 -3.41 0.03
CA LEU A 165 -7.85 -3.23 -1.35
C LEU A 165 -9.03 -3.46 -2.29
N MET A 166 -9.38 -2.42 -3.05
CA MET A 166 -10.46 -2.46 -4.02
C MET A 166 -9.89 -2.50 -5.44
N ILE A 167 -10.47 -3.35 -6.28
CA ILE A 167 -10.14 -3.47 -7.71
C ILE A 167 -11.39 -3.09 -8.49
N THR A 168 -11.41 -1.93 -9.14
CA THR A 168 -12.54 -1.50 -9.98
C THR A 168 -12.23 -1.72 -11.45
N TYR A 169 -13.21 -2.18 -12.21
CA TYR A 169 -13.04 -2.63 -13.59
C TYR A 169 -14.22 -2.25 -14.50
#